data_AF-A0A933SRS0-F1
#
_entry.id   AF-A0A933SRS0-F1
#
_cell.length_a   1.000
_cell.length_b   1.000
_cell.length_c   1.000
_cell.angle_alpha   90.00
_cell.angle_beta   90.00
_cell.angle_gamma   90.00
#
_symmetry.space_group_name_H-M   'P 1'
#
loop_
_entity.id
_entity.type
_entity.pdbx_description
1 polymer ?
#
loop_
_entity_poly.entity_id
_entity_poly.type
_entity_poly.pdbx_seq_one_letter_code
_entity_poly.pdbx_strand_id
1 'polypeptide(L)'
;MTGKCFQGFLVVLGLDVNEENAREELRVLRDNLVRFTTDFALLEKEKNIYLIINLAPFNVVSSTFFGDIGATLDVEQVKLIGLCGMRPTVKKIAQRMGVIQPGNGGTAPTQNIQDNLHKIRAFDSLEEGFKALIVSE
;
A
#
# COMPACT_ATOMS: atom_id res chain seq x y z
N MET A 1 -17.08 22.03 -15.76
CA MET A 1 -16.33 20.84 -15.32
C MET A 1 -16.73 20.56 -13.88
N THR A 2 -17.69 19.66 -13.68
CA THR A 2 -18.11 19.19 -12.36
C THR A 2 -17.02 18.28 -11.82
N GLY A 3 -16.23 18.76 -10.86
CA GLY A 3 -15.29 17.92 -10.13
C GLY A 3 -16.07 16.84 -9.39
N LYS A 4 -15.88 15.58 -9.77
CA LYS A 4 -16.42 14.44 -9.02
C LYS A 4 -15.59 14.29 -7.75
N CYS A 5 -16.28 14.16 -6.63
CA CYS A 5 -15.67 14.13 -5.31
C CYS A 5 -15.25 12.68 -5.00
N PHE A 6 -14.02 12.49 -4.51
CA PHE A 6 -13.49 11.21 -4.04
C PHE A 6 -14.46 10.53 -3.06
N GLN A 7 -14.95 9.34 -3.43
CA GLN A 7 -15.75 8.48 -2.55
C GLN A 7 -14.90 7.32 -2.03
N GLY A 8 -14.25 7.52 -0.89
CA GLY A 8 -13.42 6.51 -0.25
C GLY A 8 -12.78 7.00 1.03
N PHE A 9 -11.97 6.15 1.65
CA PHE A 9 -11.07 6.54 2.73
C PHE A 9 -9.65 6.61 2.21
N LEU A 10 -8.98 7.73 2.49
CA LEU A 10 -7.56 7.91 2.24
C LEU A 10 -6.81 7.77 3.55
N VAL A 11 -5.91 6.80 3.62
CA VAL A 11 -4.98 6.66 4.73
C VAL A 11 -3.59 7.04 4.24
N VAL A 12 -2.97 8.01 4.89
CA VAL A 12 -1.60 8.44 4.61
C VAL A 12 -0.72 7.98 5.77
N LEU A 13 0.27 7.14 5.46
CA LEU A 13 1.24 6.67 6.44
C LEU A 13 2.54 7.46 6.29
N GLY A 14 2.79 8.32 7.27
CA GLY A 14 4.10 8.91 7.53
C GLY A 14 4.86 8.01 8.49
N LEU A 15 5.51 6.99 7.94
CA LEU A 15 6.20 5.97 8.74
C LEU A 15 7.45 6.55 9.43
N ASP A 16 7.69 6.10 10.66
CA ASP A 16 8.95 6.33 11.39
C ASP A 16 10.15 5.86 10.56
N VAL A 17 11.30 6.55 10.67
CA VAL A 17 12.57 6.11 10.05
C VAL A 17 13.03 4.74 10.56
N ASN A 18 12.59 4.33 11.75
CA ASN A 18 12.82 3.01 12.30
C ASN A 18 11.86 1.99 11.66
N GLU A 19 12.45 1.02 10.94
CA GLU A 19 11.69 -0.03 10.24
C GLU A 19 10.81 -0.87 11.19
N GLU A 20 11.25 -1.17 12.41
CA GLU A 20 10.49 -1.99 13.34
C GLU A 20 9.19 -1.30 13.76
N ASN A 21 9.27 -0.01 14.10
CA ASN A 21 8.11 0.82 14.40
C ASN A 21 7.16 0.91 13.19
N ALA A 22 7.71 1.16 12.01
CA ALA A 22 6.94 1.26 10.78
C ALA A 22 6.20 -0.04 10.44
N ARG A 23 6.81 -1.20 10.69
CA ARG A 23 6.17 -2.51 10.53
C ARG A 23 5.04 -2.71 11.54
N GLU A 24 5.22 -2.28 12.77
CA GLU A 24 4.17 -2.35 13.77
C GLU A 24 2.99 -1.45 13.41
N GLU A 25 3.24 -0.22 12.94
CA GLU A 25 2.19 0.67 12.42
C GLU A 25 1.42 0.04 11.26
N LEU A 26 2.11 -0.62 10.33
CA LEU A 26 1.47 -1.34 9.21
C LEU A 26 0.59 -2.50 9.69
N ARG A 27 1.03 -3.26 10.71
CA ARG A 27 0.25 -4.35 11.29
C ARG A 27 -0.98 -3.84 12.02
N VAL A 28 -0.82 -2.81 12.85
CA VAL A 28 -1.94 -2.16 13.55
C VAL A 28 -2.93 -1.59 12.56
N LEU A 29 -2.46 -0.94 11.48
CA LEU A 29 -3.32 -0.47 10.40
C LEU A 29 -4.08 -1.64 9.77
N ARG A 30 -3.40 -2.71 9.37
CA ARG A 30 -4.04 -3.89 8.77
C ARG A 30 -5.13 -4.45 9.68
N ASP A 31 -4.82 -4.64 10.96
CA ASP A 31 -5.76 -5.24 11.92
C ASP A 31 -6.96 -4.31 12.14
N ASN A 32 -6.74 -3.00 12.17
CA ASN A 32 -7.81 -2.00 12.22
C ASN A 32 -8.65 -1.97 10.93
N LEU A 33 -8.03 -2.13 9.76
CA LEU A 33 -8.76 -2.24 8.48
C LEU A 33 -9.63 -3.49 8.47
N VAL A 34 -9.10 -4.65 8.87
CA VAL A 34 -9.86 -5.90 8.99
C VAL A 34 -11.02 -5.73 9.96
N ARG A 35 -10.77 -5.18 11.16
CA ARG A 35 -11.82 -4.90 12.16
C ARG A 35 -12.85 -3.94 11.61
N PHE A 36 -12.44 -2.84 11.00
CA PHE A 36 -13.35 -1.87 10.37
C PHE A 36 -14.25 -2.57 9.34
N THR A 37 -13.68 -3.41 8.49
CA THR A 37 -14.45 -4.13 7.46
C THR A 37 -15.34 -5.26 8.02
N THR A 38 -14.98 -5.84 9.16
CA THR A 38 -15.72 -6.93 9.81
C THR A 38 -16.84 -6.40 10.72
N ASP A 39 -16.53 -5.39 11.54
CA ASP A 39 -17.45 -4.83 12.55
C ASP A 39 -18.44 -3.84 11.92
N PHE A 40 -18.01 -3.06 10.91
CA PHE A 40 -18.89 -2.15 10.17
C PHE A 40 -19.48 -2.78 8.90
N ALA A 41 -19.42 -4.12 8.78
CA ALA A 41 -19.99 -4.89 7.66
C ALA A 41 -21.49 -4.63 7.39
N LEU A 42 -22.18 -3.90 8.28
CA LEU A 42 -23.59 -3.52 8.18
C LEU A 42 -23.85 -2.11 7.63
N LEU A 43 -22.86 -1.21 7.49
CA LEU A 43 -23.13 0.18 7.10
C LEU A 43 -22.65 0.59 5.71
N GLU A 44 -21.45 0.19 5.25
CA GLU A 44 -20.94 0.71 3.96
C GLU A 44 -19.94 -0.25 3.29
N LYS A 45 -20.42 -1.39 2.72
CA LYS A 45 -19.61 -2.29 1.87
C LYS A 45 -19.01 -1.62 0.61
N GLU A 46 -19.37 -0.38 0.34
CA GLU A 46 -19.08 0.31 -0.92
C GLU A 46 -17.89 1.27 -0.86
N LYS A 47 -17.29 1.52 0.31
CA LYS A 47 -16.19 2.49 0.41
C LYS A 47 -14.85 1.88 0.05
N ASN A 48 -14.29 2.33 -1.07
CA ASN A 48 -12.94 2.03 -1.49
C ASN A 48 -11.92 2.63 -0.51
N ILE A 49 -10.89 1.86 -0.17
CA ILE A 49 -9.77 2.28 0.68
C ILE A 49 -8.54 2.45 -0.20
N TYR A 50 -7.88 3.60 -0.04
CA TYR A 50 -6.66 3.95 -0.73
C TYR A 50 -5.58 4.24 0.30
N LEU A 51 -4.46 3.52 0.20
CA LEU A 51 -3.32 3.65 1.10
C LEU A 51 -2.20 4.38 0.38
N ILE A 52 -1.68 5.46 0.95
CA ILE A 52 -0.49 6.15 0.46
C ILE A 52 0.59 6.04 1.54
N ILE A 53 1.73 5.43 1.20
CA ILE A 53 2.83 5.16 2.11
C ILE A 53 4.03 6.00 1.69
N ASN A 54 4.49 6.87 2.58
CA ASN A 54 5.71 7.64 2.36
C ASN A 54 6.95 6.81 2.72
N LEU A 55 7.76 6.46 1.72
CA LEU A 55 9.00 5.71 1.88
C LEU A 55 10.26 6.59 1.77
N ALA A 56 10.12 7.89 1.56
CA ALA A 56 11.24 8.84 1.47
C ALA A 56 12.19 8.82 2.70
N PRO A 57 11.69 8.60 3.94
CA PRO A 57 12.57 8.53 5.11
C PRO A 57 13.51 7.32 5.12
N PHE A 58 13.19 6.24 4.41
CA PHE A 58 13.97 4.99 4.45
C PHE A 58 15.09 4.96 3.43
N ASN A 59 16.29 4.62 3.90
CA ASN A 59 17.44 4.33 3.04
C ASN A 59 17.49 2.88 2.58
N VAL A 60 17.10 1.96 3.45
CA VAL A 60 17.02 0.50 3.24
C VAL A 60 15.79 0.02 4.00
N VAL A 61 15.12 -1.01 3.47
CA VAL A 61 14.06 -1.76 4.15
C VAL A 61 14.26 -3.25 3.91
N SER A 62 13.85 -4.10 4.85
CA SER A 62 13.91 -5.55 4.64
C SER A 62 12.87 -6.04 3.62
N SER A 63 13.05 -7.28 3.14
CA SER A 63 12.01 -7.98 2.39
C SER A 63 10.75 -8.21 3.24
N THR A 64 10.91 -8.35 4.56
CA THR A 64 9.80 -8.56 5.49
C THR A 64 8.89 -7.34 5.57
N PHE A 65 9.44 -6.13 5.51
CA PHE A 65 8.65 -4.89 5.42
C PHE A 65 7.68 -4.90 4.22
N PHE A 66 8.17 -5.31 3.04
CA PHE A 66 7.30 -5.46 1.87
C PHE A 66 6.31 -6.62 2.00
N GLY A 67 6.65 -7.67 2.76
CA GLY A 67 5.73 -8.73 3.13
C GLY A 67 4.57 -8.20 4.00
N ASP A 68 4.85 -7.34 4.97
CA ASP A 68 3.83 -6.70 5.81
C ASP A 68 2.94 -5.75 4.99
N ILE A 69 3.49 -5.01 4.00
CA ILE A 69 2.69 -4.26 3.02
C ILE A 69 1.82 -5.21 2.20
N GLY A 70 2.38 -6.31 1.70
CA GLY A 70 1.65 -7.31 0.92
C GLY A 70 0.45 -7.88 1.68
N ALA A 71 0.57 -8.10 3.00
CA ALA A 71 -0.52 -8.58 3.84
C ALA A 71 -1.72 -7.61 3.94
N THR A 72 -1.54 -6.32 3.60
CA THR A 72 -2.66 -5.36 3.53
C THR A 72 -3.49 -5.51 2.24
N LEU A 73 -2.96 -6.20 1.23
CA LEU A 73 -3.66 -6.45 -0.04
C LEU A 73 -4.86 -7.41 0.09
N ASP A 74 -4.86 -8.25 1.13
CA ASP A 74 -5.92 -9.21 1.40
C ASP A 74 -7.22 -8.53 1.86
N VAL A 75 -7.18 -7.23 2.20
CA VAL A 75 -8.38 -6.44 2.51
C VAL A 75 -9.08 -6.05 1.20
N GLU A 76 -10.26 -6.61 0.95
CA GLU A 76 -11.01 -6.48 -0.32
C GLU A 76 -11.31 -5.01 -0.72
N GLN A 77 -11.55 -4.16 0.27
CA GLN A 77 -11.86 -2.75 0.13
C GLN A 77 -10.63 -1.93 -0.28
N VAL A 78 -9.40 -2.44 -0.06
CA VAL A 78 -8.18 -1.78 -0.52
C VAL A 78 -8.10 -1.90 -2.04
N LYS A 79 -8.19 -0.75 -2.72
CA LYS A 79 -8.11 -0.64 -4.18
C LYS A 79 -6.76 -0.18 -4.69
N LEU A 80 -6.01 0.56 -3.87
CA LEU A 80 -4.69 1.06 -4.23
C LEU A 80 -3.79 1.12 -2.99
N ILE A 81 -2.53 0.75 -3.19
CA ILE A 81 -1.42 1.07 -2.29
C ILE A 81 -0.36 1.83 -3.10
N GLY A 82 -0.21 3.12 -2.81
CA GLY A 82 0.79 3.99 -3.42
C GLY A 82 2.07 4.05 -2.58
N LEU A 83 3.15 3.47 -3.10
CA LEU A 83 4.48 3.54 -2.50
C LEU A 83 5.22 4.78 -3.03
N CYS A 84 5.34 5.81 -2.20
CA CYS A 84 5.81 7.13 -2.63
C CYS A 84 7.23 7.42 -2.16
N GLY A 85 8.05 8.05 -3.00
CA GLY A 85 9.35 8.58 -2.60
C GLY A 85 10.42 7.52 -2.33
N MET A 86 10.30 6.33 -2.92
CA MET A 86 11.27 5.26 -2.73
C MET A 86 12.66 5.64 -3.24
N ARG A 87 13.66 5.53 -2.38
CA ARG A 87 15.07 5.65 -2.78
C ARG A 87 15.49 4.48 -3.68
N PRO A 88 16.52 4.63 -4.53
CA PRO A 88 16.95 3.58 -5.46
C PRO A 88 17.23 2.22 -4.80
N THR A 89 17.79 2.20 -3.60
CA THR A 89 18.07 0.97 -2.85
C THR A 89 16.78 0.24 -2.44
N VAL A 90 15.80 0.98 -1.91
CA VAL A 90 14.47 0.45 -1.56
C VAL A 90 13.74 -0.04 -2.80
N LYS A 91 13.79 0.72 -3.90
CA LYS A 91 13.19 0.35 -5.19
C LYS A 91 13.75 -0.98 -5.73
N LYS A 92 15.07 -1.19 -5.63
CA LYS A 92 15.71 -2.45 -6.02
C LYS A 92 15.20 -3.65 -5.22
N ILE A 93 14.96 -3.46 -3.92
CA ILE A 93 14.41 -4.52 -3.06
C ILE A 93 12.96 -4.80 -3.45
N ALA A 94 12.12 -3.76 -3.60
CA ALA A 94 10.73 -3.90 -4.06
C ALA A 94 10.62 -4.64 -5.40
N GLN A 95 11.50 -4.33 -6.37
CA GLN A 95 11.58 -5.01 -7.66
C GLN A 95 11.96 -6.49 -7.51
N ARG A 96 12.97 -6.81 -6.70
CA ARG A 96 13.38 -8.20 -6.46
C ARG A 96 12.24 -9.03 -5.86
N MET A 97 11.50 -8.42 -4.94
CA MET A 97 10.35 -9.03 -4.26
C MET A 97 9.09 -9.13 -5.13
N GLY A 98 9.11 -8.60 -6.36
CA GLY A 98 7.96 -8.67 -7.25
C GLY A 98 6.85 -7.66 -6.94
N VAL A 99 7.10 -6.67 -6.08
CA VAL A 99 6.06 -5.78 -5.51
C VAL A 99 5.62 -4.71 -6.52
N ILE A 100 6.56 -4.18 -7.31
CA ILE A 100 6.30 -3.07 -8.25
C ILE A 100 6.59 -3.43 -9.70
N GLN A 101 7.18 -4.60 -9.95
CA GLN A 101 7.49 -5.19 -11.26
C GLN A 101 7.54 -6.71 -11.09
N PRO A 102 7.37 -7.52 -12.15
CA PRO A 102 7.62 -8.95 -12.08
C PRO A 102 9.00 -9.22 -11.48
N GLY A 103 9.04 -9.92 -10.35
CA GLY A 103 10.27 -10.18 -9.61
C GLY A 103 11.12 -11.24 -10.28
N ASN A 104 12.45 -11.12 -10.18
CA ASN A 104 13.41 -12.06 -10.76
C ASN A 104 14.11 -12.94 -9.70
N GLY A 105 13.74 -12.84 -8.42
CA GLY A 105 14.47 -13.53 -7.35
C GLY A 105 13.65 -13.70 -6.08
N GLY A 106 12.95 -14.82 -5.97
CA GLY A 106 12.24 -15.23 -4.76
C GLY A 106 11.28 -16.38 -5.03
N THR A 107 10.87 -17.08 -3.96
CA THR A 107 9.70 -17.95 -3.99
C THR A 107 8.49 -17.17 -4.49
N ALA A 108 7.77 -17.74 -5.45
CA ALA A 108 6.59 -17.09 -6.04
C ALA A 108 5.63 -16.65 -4.93
N PRO A 109 5.04 -15.44 -5.01
CA PRO A 109 4.00 -15.04 -4.07
C PRO A 109 2.86 -16.04 -4.11
N THR A 110 2.10 -16.18 -3.02
CA THR A 110 0.85 -16.97 -3.05
C THR A 110 -0.07 -16.44 -4.15
N GLN A 111 -0.90 -17.30 -4.74
CA GLN A 111 -1.80 -16.90 -5.83
C GLN A 111 -2.65 -15.67 -5.45
N ASN A 112 -3.14 -15.63 -4.21
CA ASN A 112 -3.90 -14.49 -3.71
C ASN A 112 -3.11 -13.17 -3.69
N ILE A 113 -1.83 -13.22 -3.34
CA ILE A 113 -0.97 -12.02 -3.40
C ILE A 113 -0.76 -11.64 -4.86
N GLN A 114 -0.43 -12.59 -5.74
CA GLN A 114 -0.23 -12.32 -7.18
C GLN A 114 -1.46 -11.65 -7.81
N ASP A 115 -2.65 -12.15 -7.49
CA ASP A 115 -3.91 -11.63 -8.01
C ASP A 115 -4.17 -10.19 -7.54
N ASN A 116 -3.61 -9.78 -6.40
CA ASN A 116 -3.79 -8.45 -5.82
C ASN A 116 -2.60 -7.49 -6.02
N LEU A 117 -1.45 -7.94 -6.55
CA LEU A 117 -0.27 -7.09 -6.76
C LEU A 117 -0.56 -5.88 -7.68
N HIS A 118 -1.53 -6.00 -8.58
CA HIS A 118 -1.97 -4.91 -9.47
C HIS A 118 -2.48 -3.67 -8.70
N LYS A 119 -2.83 -3.82 -7.42
CA LYS A 119 -3.25 -2.72 -6.53
C LYS A 119 -2.06 -1.88 -6.05
N ILE A 120 -0.82 -2.37 -6.16
CA ILE A 120 0.37 -1.63 -5.74
C ILE A 120 0.88 -0.77 -6.89
N ARG A 121 1.13 0.51 -6.62
CA ARG A 121 1.77 1.43 -7.57
C ARG A 121 2.91 2.19 -6.90
N ALA A 122 3.98 2.41 -7.63
CA ALA A 122 5.11 3.23 -7.20
C ALA A 122 4.96 4.66 -7.74
N PHE A 123 5.23 5.64 -6.91
CA PHE A 123 5.25 7.06 -7.27
C PHE A 123 6.57 7.68 -6.82
N ASP A 124 7.09 8.64 -7.59
CA ASP A 124 8.38 9.27 -7.25
C ASP A 124 8.21 10.27 -6.09
N SER A 125 6.99 10.76 -5.84
CA SER A 125 6.66 11.64 -4.72
C SER A 125 5.28 11.38 -4.12
N LEU A 126 5.04 11.91 -2.91
CA LEU A 126 3.70 11.93 -2.31
C LEU A 126 2.70 12.71 -3.18
N GLU A 127 3.13 13.82 -3.78
CA GLU A 127 2.30 14.65 -4.64
C GLU A 127 1.76 13.86 -5.83
N GLU A 128 2.60 13.07 -6.50
CA GLU A 128 2.19 12.18 -7.58
C GLU A 128 1.21 11.11 -7.10
N GLY A 129 1.46 10.51 -5.93
CA GLY A 129 0.55 9.55 -5.31
C GLY A 129 -0.83 10.14 -5.06
N PHE A 130 -0.91 11.36 -4.52
CA PHE A 130 -2.19 12.06 -4.33
C PHE A 130 -2.88 12.41 -5.64
N LYS A 131 -2.14 12.86 -6.66
CA LYS A 131 -2.70 13.13 -8.00
C LYS A 131 -3.34 11.89 -8.60
N ALA A 132 -2.73 10.71 -8.41
CA ALA A 132 -3.29 9.47 -8.90
C ALA A 132 -4.66 9.13 -8.28
N LEU A 133 -4.92 9.55 -7.03
CA LEU A 133 -6.21 9.36 -6.37
C LEU A 133 -7.32 10.27 -6.92
N ILE A 134 -6.95 11.46 -7.40
CA ILE A 134 -7.90 12.43 -7.98
C ILE A 134 -8.31 12.02 -9.39
N VAL A 135 -7.43 11.31 -10.11
CA VAL A 135 -7.62 10.94 -11.53
C VAL A 135 -8.12 9.49 -11.69
N SER A 136 -8.05 8.65 -10.65
CA SER A 136 -8.52 7.26 -10.71
C SER A 136 -10.05 7.17 -10.57
N GLU A 137 -10.77 7.57 -11.62
CA GLU A 137 -12.15 7.15 -11.95
C GLU A 137 -12.23 6.69 -13.41
#